data_AF-A0A2V9L1E0-F1
#
_entry.id   AF-A0A2V9L1E0-F1
#
_cell.length_a   1.000
_cell.length_b   1.000
_cell.length_c   1.000
_cell.angle_alpha   90.00
_cell.angle_beta   90.00
_cell.angle_gamma   90.00
#
_symmetry.space_group_name_H-M   'P 1'
#
loop_
_entity.id
_entity.type
_entity.pdbx_description
1 polymer ?
#
loop_
_entity_poly.entity_id
_entity_poly.type
_entity_poly.pdbx_seq_one_letter_code
_entity_poly.pdbx_strand_id
1 'polypeptide(L)'
;MKSGIVGGLLRIVGVGVASSPSSPAWRQPRKHFPASLKIRNPYEPQLSMALQKRFKLSERFDLQFRGEAFNLTNPPIFPGPSTDIFTKPKQLSNGSYIGLGTVPYSQQNFPRNVQMSFKLLF
;
A
#
# COMPACT_ATOMS: atom_id res chain seq x y z
N MET A 1 -2.10 29.38 -35.38
CA MET A 1 -1.42 29.08 -34.10
C MET A 1 -1.86 27.70 -33.62
N LYS A 2 -1.03 26.65 -33.77
CA LYS A 2 -1.32 25.32 -33.20
C LYS A 2 -0.67 25.25 -31.82
N SER A 3 -1.38 25.69 -30.78
CA SER A 3 -1.01 25.37 -29.39
C SER A 3 -1.47 23.94 -29.11
N GLY A 4 -0.66 22.97 -29.54
CA GLY A 4 -0.86 21.58 -29.13
C GLY A 4 -0.19 21.38 -27.78
N ILE A 5 -0.93 20.84 -26.81
CA ILE A 5 -0.34 20.33 -25.57
C ILE A 5 0.72 19.29 -25.96
N VAL A 6 2.00 19.66 -25.95
CA VAL A 6 3.09 18.72 -26.19
C VAL A 6 3.20 17.87 -24.93
N GLY A 7 2.56 16.70 -24.97
CA GLY A 7 2.48 15.79 -23.84
C GLY A 7 3.87 15.32 -23.41
N GLY A 8 4.27 15.68 -22.19
CA GLY A 8 5.42 15.05 -21.56
C GLY A 8 5.15 13.55 -21.35
N LEU A 9 6.22 12.74 -21.39
CA LEU A 9 6.14 11.31 -21.17
C LEU A 9 5.51 11.01 -19.80
N LEU A 10 4.47 10.18 -19.78
CA LEU A 10 3.95 9.60 -18.54
C LEU A 10 5.04 8.70 -17.96
N ARG A 11 5.45 8.97 -16.73
CA ARG A 11 6.47 8.18 -16.04
C ARG A 11 5.84 7.43 -14.89
N ILE A 12 6.11 6.14 -14.84
CA ILE A 12 5.95 5.34 -13.62
C ILE A 12 7.13 5.71 -12.72
N VAL A 13 6.84 6.28 -11.56
CA VAL A 13 7.87 6.73 -10.59
C VAL A 13 8.01 5.71 -9.45
N GLY A 14 7.09 4.75 -9.35
CA GLY A 14 7.24 3.53 -8.55
C GLY A 14 6.05 2.56 -8.64
N VAL A 15 6.28 1.25 -8.58
CA VAL A 15 5.35 0.10 -8.33
C VAL A 15 5.86 -0.99 -7.31
N GLY A 16 5.63 -0.89 -6.00
CA GLY A 16 6.37 -1.70 -5.02
C GLY A 16 5.48 -2.39 -4.00
N VAL A 17 5.97 -3.48 -3.42
CA VAL A 17 5.28 -4.20 -2.35
C VAL A 17 5.74 -3.65 -1.01
N ALA A 18 4.89 -2.88 -0.33
CA ALA A 18 5.18 -2.29 0.98
C ALA A 18 4.51 -3.09 2.10
N SER A 19 5.09 -3.01 3.30
CA SER A 19 4.47 -3.49 4.53
C SER A 19 4.10 -2.36 5.52
N SER A 20 4.18 -1.08 5.09
CA SER A 20 3.91 0.10 5.93
C SER A 20 3.51 1.33 5.08
N PRO A 21 2.57 2.17 5.55
CA PRO A 21 2.03 3.31 4.80
C PRO A 21 2.87 4.60 4.90
N SER A 22 3.84 4.68 5.81
CA SER A 22 4.63 5.91 6.03
C SER A 22 5.84 6.07 5.10
N SER A 23 6.11 5.08 4.24
CA SER A 23 7.16 5.21 3.24
C SER A 23 6.83 4.33 2.02
N PRO A 24 6.83 4.88 0.80
CA PRO A 24 6.65 4.07 -0.40
C PRO A 24 7.74 2.99 -0.48
N ALA A 25 7.37 1.77 -0.88
CA ALA A 25 8.25 0.60 -0.96
C ALA A 25 9.57 0.84 -1.72
N TRP A 26 9.57 1.78 -2.68
CA TRP A 26 10.76 2.16 -3.47
C TRP A 26 11.73 3.09 -2.78
N ARG A 27 11.33 3.67 -1.64
CA ARG A 27 12.19 4.43 -0.74
C ARG A 27 12.64 3.59 0.46
N GLN A 28 12.14 2.36 0.61
CA GLN A 28 12.59 1.45 1.68
C GLN A 28 13.54 0.39 1.12
N PRO A 29 14.62 0.05 1.86
CA PRO A 29 15.32 -1.21 1.62
C PRO A 29 14.32 -2.35 1.80
N ARG A 30 14.29 -3.32 0.88
CA ARG A 30 13.49 -4.54 1.04
C ARG A 30 13.84 -5.16 2.39
N LYS A 31 12.97 -5.04 3.39
CA LYS A 31 13.11 -5.80 4.63
C LYS A 31 12.81 -7.26 4.31
N HIS A 32 13.85 -8.01 3.95
CA HIS A 32 13.83 -9.47 4.06
C HIS A 32 13.77 -9.78 5.55
N PHE A 33 12.56 -9.87 6.09
CA PHE A 33 12.36 -10.46 7.40
C PHE A 33 12.80 -11.93 7.32
N PRO A 34 13.63 -12.42 8.27
CA PRO A 34 14.08 -13.80 8.24
C PRO A 34 12.87 -14.74 8.22
N ALA A 35 12.88 -15.71 7.29
CA ALA A 35 11.78 -16.63 7.03
C ALA A 35 11.37 -17.47 8.26
N SER A 36 12.24 -17.56 9.27
CA SER A 36 12.05 -18.35 10.49
C SER A 36 10.93 -17.84 11.42
N LEU A 37 10.47 -16.59 11.29
CA LEU A 37 9.40 -16.02 12.14
C LEU A 37 8.01 -15.96 11.48
N LYS A 38 7.86 -16.38 10.20
CA LYS A 38 6.64 -16.13 9.40
C LYS A 38 5.79 -17.35 9.06
N ILE A 39 6.17 -18.56 9.46
CA ILE A 39 5.39 -19.79 9.15
C ILE A 39 3.95 -19.71 9.67
N ARG A 40 3.76 -19.09 10.85
CA ARG A 40 2.44 -18.98 11.49
C ARG A 40 1.69 -17.68 11.17
N ASN A 41 2.33 -16.71 10.52
CA ASN A 41 1.71 -15.43 10.21
C ASN A 41 2.23 -14.91 8.87
N PRO A 42 1.76 -15.49 7.74
CA PRO A 42 2.11 -15.01 6.42
C PRO A 42 1.60 -13.57 6.26
N TYR A 43 2.51 -12.65 5.99
CA TYR A 43 2.15 -11.26 5.70
C TYR A 43 1.86 -11.12 4.21
N GLU A 44 0.64 -10.71 3.84
CA GLU A 44 0.28 -10.55 2.43
C GLU A 44 0.95 -9.33 1.80
N PRO A 45 1.48 -9.45 0.57
CA PRO A 45 2.12 -8.36 -0.13
C PRO A 45 1.09 -7.28 -0.53
N GLN A 46 1.32 -6.02 -0.14
CA GLN A 46 0.48 -4.88 -0.54
C GLN A 46 1.10 -4.10 -1.69
N LEU A 47 0.38 -4.00 -2.82
CA LEU A 47 0.83 -3.24 -3.99
C LEU A 47 0.74 -1.73 -3.75
N SER A 48 1.81 -0.99 -4.01
CA SER A 48 1.85 0.48 -3.95
C SER A 48 2.36 1.02 -5.29
N MET A 49 1.75 2.08 -5.81
CA MET A 49 2.08 2.63 -7.12
C MET A 49 2.14 4.16 -7.09
N ALA A 50 3.02 4.74 -7.90
CA ALA A 50 3.21 6.16 -8.09
C ALA A 50 3.39 6.47 -9.58
N LEU A 51 2.56 7.38 -10.08
CA LEU A 51 2.54 7.85 -11.45
C LEU A 51 2.79 9.36 -11.47
N GLN A 52 3.57 9.83 -12.44
CA GLN A 52 3.82 11.25 -12.63
C GLN A 52 3.79 11.62 -14.10
N LYS A 53 3.14 12.75 -14.42
CA LYS A 53 3.12 13.31 -15.77
C LYS A 53 3.36 14.81 -15.71
N ARG A 54 4.14 15.31 -16.67
CA ARG A 54 4.34 16.74 -16.89
C ARG A 54 3.59 17.17 -18.15
N PHE A 55 2.78 18.21 -18.02
CA PHE A 55 2.09 18.87 -19.10
C PHE A 55 2.77 20.21 -19.38
N LYS A 56 3.21 20.41 -20.62
CA LYS A 56 3.64 21.72 -21.09
C LYS A 56 2.39 22.49 -21.49
N LEU A 57 1.97 23.45 -20.66
CA LEU A 57 0.78 24.26 -20.92
C LEU A 57 1.10 25.42 -21.86
N SER A 58 2.25 26.07 -21.64
CA SER A 58 2.82 27.07 -22.53
C SER A 58 4.36 27.04 -22.45
N GLU A 59 5.04 27.95 -23.14
CA GLU A 59 6.50 28.07 -23.06
C GLU A 59 7.02 28.43 -21.66
N ARG A 60 6.18 29.10 -20.85
CA ARG A 60 6.52 29.53 -19.49
C ARG A 60 5.87 28.68 -18.42
N PHE A 61 4.74 28.02 -18.72
CA PHE A 61 3.98 27.27 -17.74
C PHE A 61 4.10 25.76 -17.94
N ASP A 62 4.56 25.10 -16.88
CA ASP A 62 4.63 23.65 -16.78
C ASP A 62 3.78 23.15 -15.61
N LEU A 63 2.92 22.17 -15.86
CA LEU A 63 2.13 21.51 -14.82
C LEU A 63 2.64 20.10 -14.57
N GLN A 64 3.05 19.80 -13.35
CA GLN A 64 3.38 18.45 -12.92
C GLN A 64 2.22 17.86 -12.12
N PHE A 65 1.70 16.74 -12.61
CA PHE A 65 0.73 15.91 -11.91
C PHE A 65 1.42 14.67 -11.34
N ARG A 66 1.13 14.33 -10.10
CA ARG A 66 1.59 13.11 -9.45
C ARG A 66 0.42 12.45 -8.73
N GLY A 67 0.23 11.16 -8.97
CA GLY A 67 -0.72 10.31 -8.24
C GLY A 67 0.02 9.18 -7.55
N GLU A 68 -0.28 8.92 -6.29
CA GLU A 68 0.27 7.81 -5.52
C GLU A 68 -0.87 7.02 -4.88
N ALA A 69 -0.76 5.70 -4.92
CA ALA A 69 -1.69 4.77 -4.31
C ALA A 69 -0.91 3.79 -3.41
N PHE A 70 -1.34 3.67 -2.17
CA PHE A 70 -0.83 2.73 -1.18
C PHE A 70 -1.89 1.68 -0.90
N ASN A 71 -1.47 0.42 -0.80
CA ASN A 71 -2.39 -0.71 -0.66
C ASN A 71 -3.46 -0.75 -1.78
N LEU A 72 -3.00 -0.63 -3.03
CA LEU A 72 -3.83 -0.54 -4.23
C LEU A 72 -4.76 -1.75 -4.38
N THR A 73 -4.25 -2.96 -4.13
CA THR A 73 -5.02 -4.21 -4.22
C THR A 73 -5.91 -4.46 -3.01
N ASN A 74 -5.72 -3.72 -1.91
CA ASN A 74 -6.50 -3.85 -0.67
C ASN A 74 -6.70 -5.32 -0.21
N PRO A 75 -5.64 -6.16 -0.12
CA PRO A 75 -5.80 -7.51 0.38
C PRO A 75 -6.11 -7.47 1.89
N PRO A 76 -7.04 -8.30 2.39
CA PRO A 76 -7.26 -8.46 3.82
C PRO A 76 -6.05 -9.16 4.47
N ILE A 77 -5.41 -8.52 5.44
CA ILE A 77 -4.37 -9.13 6.28
C ILE A 77 -4.96 -9.42 7.65
N PHE A 78 -4.97 -10.71 7.99
CA PHE A 78 -5.33 -11.18 9.31
C PHE A 78 -4.07 -11.35 10.16
N PRO A 79 -4.17 -11.19 11.50
CA PRO A 79 -3.08 -11.55 12.38
C PRO A 79 -2.87 -13.07 12.39
N GLY A 80 -1.71 -13.51 12.88
CA GLY A 80 -1.44 -14.92 13.09
C GLY A 80 -2.39 -15.55 14.10
N PRO A 81 -2.48 -16.90 14.15
CA PRO A 81 -3.27 -17.60 15.13
C PRO A 81 -2.86 -17.25 16.56
N SER A 82 -3.84 -17.14 17.45
CA SER A 82 -3.58 -16.89 18.87
C SER A 82 -2.70 -17.98 19.47
N THR A 83 -1.68 -17.57 20.23
CA THR A 83 -0.78 -18.47 20.96
C THR A 83 -1.15 -18.58 22.44
N ASP A 84 -2.31 -18.04 22.84
CA ASP A 84 -2.77 -18.09 24.23
C ASP A 84 -3.23 -19.52 24.59
N ILE A 85 -2.43 -20.18 25.43
CA ILE A 85 -2.66 -21.55 25.90
C ILE A 85 -3.72 -21.65 27.00
N PHE A 86 -4.09 -20.54 27.63
CA PHE A 86 -5.06 -20.53 28.73
C PHE A 86 -6.50 -20.38 28.22
N THR A 87 -6.67 -19.85 27.01
CA THR A 87 -7.98 -19.72 26.36
C THR A 87 -8.24 -20.87 25.39
N LYS A 88 -9.20 -21.73 25.73
CA LYS A 88 -9.68 -22.79 24.82
C LYS A 88 -10.33 -22.17 23.56
N PRO A 89 -10.16 -22.78 22.37
CA PRO A 89 -10.83 -22.34 21.15
C PRO A 89 -12.34 -22.22 21.35
N LYS A 90 -12.90 -21.03 21.10
CA LYS A 90 -14.36 -20.82 21.09
C LYS A 90 -14.75 -19.73 20.10
N GLN A 91 -15.95 -19.87 19.53
CA GLN A 91 -16.57 -18.86 18.68
C GLN A 91 -17.37 -17.87 19.55
N LEU A 92 -17.20 -16.58 19.27
CA LEU A 92 -17.97 -15.49 19.88
C LEU A 92 -19.28 -15.28 19.12
N SER A 93 -20.24 -14.58 19.74
CA SER A 93 -21.53 -14.26 19.14
C SER A 93 -21.44 -13.41 17.86
N ASN A 94 -20.33 -12.67 17.70
CA ASN A 94 -20.03 -11.89 16.49
C ASN A 94 -19.39 -12.72 15.35
N GLY A 95 -19.26 -14.05 15.53
CA GLY A 95 -18.64 -14.94 14.55
C GLY A 95 -17.11 -15.02 14.61
N SER A 96 -16.44 -14.23 15.47
CA SER A 96 -14.99 -14.30 15.65
C SER A 96 -14.58 -15.50 16.50
N TYR A 97 -13.44 -16.10 16.20
CA TYR A 97 -12.83 -17.13 17.04
C TYR A 97 -11.77 -16.54 17.96
N ILE A 98 -11.67 -17.08 19.18
CA ILE A 98 -10.61 -16.77 20.14
C ILE A 98 -10.04 -18.05 20.76
N GLY A 99 -8.83 -17.96 21.33
CA GLY A 99 -8.13 -19.08 21.96
C GLY A 99 -7.10 -19.76 21.06
N LEU A 100 -6.33 -20.69 21.65
CA LEU A 100 -5.15 -21.29 21.01
C LEU A 100 -5.41 -21.79 19.58
N GLY A 101 -4.61 -21.33 18.62
CA GLY A 101 -4.67 -21.79 17.23
C GLY A 101 -5.80 -21.18 16.39
N THR A 102 -6.59 -20.27 16.93
CA THR A 102 -7.65 -19.57 16.18
C THR A 102 -7.18 -18.25 15.60
N VAL A 103 -7.71 -17.88 14.43
CA VAL A 103 -7.49 -16.56 13.80
C VAL A 103 -8.68 -15.66 14.11
N PRO A 104 -8.48 -14.52 14.77
CA PRO A 104 -9.57 -13.60 15.11
C PRO A 104 -10.07 -12.86 13.87
N TYR A 105 -11.32 -12.39 13.92
CA TYR A 105 -11.95 -11.60 12.86
C TYR A 105 -11.51 -10.11 12.88
N SER A 106 -10.25 -9.86 13.19
CA SER A 106 -9.65 -8.52 13.15
C SER A 106 -8.71 -8.41 11.95
N GLN A 107 -8.70 -7.24 11.33
CA GLN A 107 -7.77 -6.95 10.23
C GLN A 107 -6.61 -6.12 10.75
N GLN A 108 -5.40 -6.48 10.35
CA GLN A 108 -4.18 -5.70 10.63
C GLN A 108 -3.83 -4.76 9.46
N ASN A 109 -4.81 -4.47 8.60
CA ASN A 109 -4.61 -3.69 7.39
C ASN A 109 -4.39 -2.22 7.68
N PHE A 110 -3.44 -1.64 6.95
CA PHE A 110 -3.46 -0.21 6.70
C PHE A 110 -4.52 0.11 5.64
N PRO A 111 -5.31 1.19 5.80
CA PRO A 111 -6.30 1.60 4.81
C PRO A 111 -5.67 1.82 3.44
N ARG A 112 -6.39 1.49 2.36
CA ARG A 112 -6.02 1.93 1.01
C ARG A 112 -6.09 3.44 0.96
N ASN A 113 -4.96 4.07 0.61
CA ASN A 113 -4.85 5.52 0.53
C ASN A 113 -4.40 5.91 -0.87
N VAL A 114 -5.10 6.87 -1.46
CA VAL A 114 -4.75 7.46 -2.76
C VAL A 114 -4.58 8.94 -2.57
N GLN A 115 -3.42 9.45 -2.97
CA GLN A 115 -3.08 10.87 -2.88
C GLN A 115 -2.68 11.41 -4.24
N MET A 116 -3.06 12.65 -4.50
CA MET A 116 -2.78 13.34 -5.75
C MET A 116 -2.21 14.71 -5.45
N SER A 117 -1.25 15.15 -6.26
CA SER A 117 -0.67 16.48 -6.15
C SER A 117 -0.47 17.12 -7.51
N PHE A 118 -0.61 18.44 -7.53
CA PHE A 118 -0.39 19.30 -8.67
C PHE A 118 0.66 20.32 -8.31
N LYS A 119 1.64 20.52 -9.19
CA LYS A 119 2.65 21.56 -9.06
C LYS A 119 2.70 22.36 -10.35
N LEU A 120 2.34 23.63 -10.25
CA LEU A 120 2.54 24.60 -11.33
C LEU A 120 3.95 25.18 -11.22
N LEU A 121 4.63 25.27 -12.36
CA LEU A 121 5.93 25.90 -12.54
C LEU A 121 5.75 27.05 -13.53
N PHE A 122 6.41 28.17 -13.25
CA PHE A 122 6.36 29.41 -14.01
C PHE A 122 7.76 30.04 -14.10
#